data_AF-A0A8J3JGW3-F1
#
_entry.id   AF-A0A8J3JGW3-F1
#
_cell.length_a   1.000
_cell.length_b   1.000
_cell.length_c   1.000
_cell.angle_alpha   90.00
_cell.angle_beta   90.00
_cell.angle_gamma   90.00
#
_symmetry.space_group_name_H-M   'P 1'
#
loop_
_entity.id
_entity.type
_entity.pdbx_description
1 polymer ?
#
loop_
_entity_poly.entity_id
_entity_poly.type
_entity_poly.pdbx_seq_one_letter_code
_entity_poly.pdbx_strand_id
1 'polypeptide(L)'
;MTTRYASTYIDTMSDATKLAAAAGSTDPGTGLRAVLALRRLLETLEVLQVGNARRAGWSWQDIADALEVSRQAVHKKHAARWPEPDRREK
;
A
#
# COMPACT_ATOMS: atom_id res chain seq x y z
N MET A 1 27.05 4.13 -4.63
CA MET A 1 26.32 5.03 -3.69
C MET A 1 24.88 4.57 -3.53
N THR A 2 24.62 3.46 -2.81
CA THR A 2 23.27 2.85 -2.67
C THR A 2 22.76 2.78 -1.22
N THR A 3 23.40 3.50 -0.29
CA THR A 3 23.19 3.31 1.16
C THR A 3 21.95 4.02 1.75
N ARG A 4 21.26 4.91 1.03
CA ARG A 4 20.10 5.64 1.60
C ARG A 4 18.77 4.87 1.57
N TYR A 5 18.53 4.02 0.56
CA TYR A 5 17.25 3.28 0.46
C TYR A 5 17.12 2.14 1.48
N ALA A 6 18.22 1.44 1.79
CA ALA A 6 18.20 0.36 2.77
C ALA A 6 17.95 0.86 4.21
N SER A 7 18.52 2.01 4.57
CA SER A 7 18.37 2.59 5.92
C SER A 7 16.94 3.03 6.23
N THR A 8 16.26 3.70 5.29
CA THR A 8 14.86 4.14 5.48
C THR A 8 13.88 2.97 5.48
N TYR A 9 14.14 1.94 4.68
CA TYR A 9 13.31 0.74 4.66
C TYR A 9 13.41 -0.05 5.97
N ILE A 10 14.63 -0.25 6.51
CA ILE A 10 14.84 -0.94 7.78
C ILE A 10 14.19 -0.18 8.95
N ASP A 11 14.26 1.14 8.95
CA ASP A 11 13.58 2.00 9.94
C ASP A 11 12.06 1.84 9.86
N THR A 12 11.49 1.91 8.65
CA THR A 12 10.05 1.70 8.43
C THR A 12 9.59 0.31 8.86
N MET A 13 10.37 -0.74 8.56
CA MET A 13 10.05 -2.13 8.95
C MET A 13 10.17 -2.34 10.47
N SER A 14 11.16 -1.71 11.10
CA SER A 14 11.32 -1.74 12.55
C SER A 14 10.15 -1.04 13.25
N ASP A 15 9.67 0.08 12.71
CA ASP A 15 8.52 0.79 13.24
C ASP A 15 7.20 0.04 12.99
N ALA A 16 7.03 -0.61 11.85
CA ALA A 16 5.89 -1.49 11.60
C ALA A 16 5.83 -2.63 12.63
N THR A 17 6.98 -3.21 12.98
CA THR A 17 7.07 -4.29 13.99
C THR A 17 6.69 -3.78 15.39
N LYS A 18 7.15 -2.58 15.77
CA LYS A 18 6.76 -1.94 17.04
C LYS A 18 5.26 -1.63 17.08
N LEU A 19 4.69 -1.13 15.98
CA LEU A 19 3.25 -0.86 15.86
C LEU A 19 2.43 -2.15 15.96
N ALA A 20 2.88 -3.25 15.35
CA ALA A 20 2.23 -4.55 15.48
C ALA A 20 2.22 -5.04 16.93
N ALA A 21 3.34 -4.89 17.65
CA ALA A 21 3.40 -5.22 19.07
C ALA A 21 2.46 -4.32 19.91
N ALA A 22 2.46 -3.01 19.67
CA ALA A 22 1.60 -2.06 20.37
C ALA A 22 0.10 -2.27 20.10
N ALA A 23 -0.27 -2.82 18.94
CA ALA A 23 -1.65 -3.18 18.61
C ALA A 23 -2.22 -4.29 19.52
N GLY A 24 -1.35 -5.14 20.09
CA GLY A 24 -1.72 -6.15 21.09
C GLY A 24 -1.71 -5.67 22.54
N SER A 25 -1.54 -4.36 22.77
CA SER A 25 -1.55 -3.78 24.11
C SER A 25 -2.87 -4.05 24.84
N THR A 26 -2.78 -4.27 26.16
CA THR A 26 -3.95 -4.35 27.04
C THR A 26 -4.60 -2.98 27.29
N ASP A 27 -3.90 -1.89 26.99
CA ASP A 27 -4.48 -0.54 26.97
C ASP A 27 -5.18 -0.29 25.61
N PRO A 28 -6.51 -0.14 25.57
CA PRO A 28 -7.25 0.05 24.32
C PRO A 28 -6.83 1.31 23.55
N GLY A 29 -6.45 2.38 24.26
CA GLY A 29 -6.01 3.63 23.64
C GLY A 29 -4.73 3.46 22.82
N THR A 30 -3.76 2.73 23.37
CA THR A 30 -2.50 2.38 22.69
C THR A 30 -2.77 1.46 21.50
N GLY A 31 -3.58 0.41 21.70
CA GLY A 31 -3.92 -0.54 20.64
C GLY A 31 -4.59 0.12 19.44
N LEU A 32 -5.60 0.98 19.67
CA LEU A 32 -6.32 1.67 18.60
C LEU A 32 -5.44 2.65 17.83
N ARG A 33 -4.54 3.38 18.51
CA ARG A 33 -3.58 4.27 17.84
C ARG A 33 -2.59 3.48 16.97
N ALA A 34 -2.12 2.34 17.46
CA ALA A 34 -1.24 1.46 16.70
C ALA A 34 -1.94 0.88 15.46
N VAL A 35 -3.17 0.41 15.60
CA VAL A 35 -4.00 -0.06 14.47
C VAL A 35 -4.23 1.06 13.44
N LEU A 36 -4.51 2.29 13.89
CA LEU A 36 -4.65 3.43 12.98
C LEU A 36 -3.35 3.70 12.21
N ALA A 37 -2.20 3.66 12.88
CA ALA A 37 -0.91 3.85 12.23
C ALA A 37 -0.60 2.74 11.21
N LEU A 38 -0.88 1.47 11.55
CA LEU A 38 -0.74 0.34 10.62
C LEU A 38 -1.64 0.48 9.39
N ARG A 39 -2.90 0.92 9.57
CA ARG A 39 -3.80 1.19 8.43
C ARG A 39 -3.24 2.26 7.50
N ARG A 40 -2.69 3.36 8.04
CA ARG A 40 -2.07 4.41 7.22
C ARG A 40 -0.84 3.91 6.46
N LEU A 41 -0.02 3.09 7.11
CA LEU A 41 1.13 2.47 6.47
C LEU A 41 0.68 1.53 5.33
N LEU A 42 -0.29 0.66 5.59
CA LEU A 42 -0.87 -0.24 4.59
C LEU A 42 -1.40 0.53 3.37
N GLU A 43 -2.20 1.57 3.58
CA GLU A 43 -2.73 2.40 2.50
C GLU A 43 -1.62 3.05 1.66
N THR A 44 -0.54 3.51 2.31
CA THR A 44 0.61 4.10 1.61
C THR A 44 1.33 3.06 0.75
N LEU A 45 1.56 1.87 1.31
CA LEU A 45 2.21 0.77 0.58
C LEU A 45 1.35 0.25 -0.55
N GLU A 46 0.03 0.12 -0.35
CA GLU A 46 -0.90 -0.31 -1.39
C GLU A 46 -0.87 0.66 -2.58
N VAL A 47 -0.96 1.98 -2.34
CA VAL A 47 -0.87 2.98 -3.42
C VAL A 47 0.47 2.87 -4.17
N LEU A 48 1.57 2.68 -3.45
CA LEU A 48 2.89 2.51 -4.05
C LEU A 48 2.95 1.25 -4.93
N GLN A 49 2.43 0.12 -4.45
CA GLN A 49 2.45 -1.13 -5.19
C GLN A 49 1.47 -1.14 -6.37
N VAL A 50 0.28 -0.55 -6.24
CA VAL A 50 -0.63 -0.33 -7.38
C VAL A 50 0.06 0.51 -8.46
N GLY A 51 0.78 1.57 -8.07
CA GLY A 51 1.58 2.37 -9.00
C GLY A 51 2.71 1.56 -9.67
N ASN A 52 3.40 0.70 -8.93
CA ASN A 52 4.40 -0.22 -9.49
C ASN A 52 3.77 -1.19 -10.50
N ALA A 53 2.64 -1.81 -10.15
CA ALA A 53 1.94 -2.76 -11.01
C ALA A 53 1.46 -2.10 -12.30
N ARG A 54 0.89 -0.88 -12.21
CA ARG A 54 0.49 -0.10 -13.40
C ARG A 54 1.68 0.25 -14.29
N ARG A 55 2.84 0.62 -13.73
CA ARG A 55 4.08 0.83 -14.50
C ARG A 55 4.62 -0.46 -15.13
N ALA A 56 4.40 -1.59 -14.50
CA ALA A 56 4.73 -2.91 -15.03
C ALA A 56 3.71 -3.43 -16.06
N GLY A 57 2.71 -2.63 -16.43
CA GLY A 57 1.72 -2.98 -17.46
C GLY A 57 0.56 -3.86 -16.97
N TRP A 58 0.45 -4.12 -15.67
CA TRP A 58 -0.64 -4.93 -15.11
C TRP A 58 -1.99 -4.28 -15.36
N SER A 59 -2.99 -5.08 -15.74
CA SER A 59 -4.36 -4.60 -15.88
C SER A 59 -4.99 -4.31 -14.51
N TRP A 60 -6.07 -3.52 -14.51
CA TRP A 60 -6.86 -3.33 -13.27
C TRP A 60 -7.45 -4.64 -12.73
N GLN A 61 -7.65 -5.64 -13.59
CA GLN A 61 -8.12 -6.97 -13.16
C GLN A 61 -7.00 -7.71 -12.41
N ASP A 62 -5.79 -7.76 -12.97
CA ASP A 62 -4.65 -8.43 -12.33
C ASP A 62 -4.34 -7.86 -10.94
N ILE A 63 -4.45 -6.54 -10.80
CA ILE A 63 -4.26 -5.86 -9.51
C ILE A 63 -5.41 -6.19 -8.54
N ALA A 64 -6.64 -6.27 -9.04
CA ALA A 64 -7.80 -6.61 -8.22
C ALA A 64 -7.71 -8.04 -7.69
N ASP A 65 -7.29 -8.97 -8.55
CA ASP A 65 -7.10 -10.38 -8.21
C ASP A 65 -6.00 -10.53 -7.15
N ALA A 66 -4.88 -9.81 -7.28
CA ALA A 66 -3.80 -9.81 -6.29
C ALA A 66 -4.18 -9.19 -4.93
N LEU A 67 -5.14 -8.26 -4.92
CA LEU A 67 -5.65 -7.63 -3.70
C LEU A 67 -6.90 -8.34 -3.14
N GLU A 68 -7.39 -9.40 -3.81
CA GLU A 68 -8.63 -10.11 -3.49
C GLU A 68 -9.86 -9.17 -3.36
N VAL A 69 -9.92 -8.15 -4.21
CA VAL A 69 -11.05 -7.22 -4.29
C VAL A 69 -11.64 -7.20 -5.69
N SER A 70 -12.82 -6.62 -5.84
CA SER A 70 -13.39 -6.42 -7.17
C SER A 70 -12.60 -5.40 -7.99
N ARG A 71 -12.55 -5.59 -9.31
CA ARG A 71 -11.99 -4.61 -10.28
C ARG A 71 -12.59 -3.21 -10.10
N GLN A 72 -13.89 -3.13 -9.83
CA GLN A 72 -14.58 -1.87 -9.59
C GLN A 72 -14.09 -1.18 -8.31
N ALA A 73 -13.84 -1.94 -7.24
CA ALA A 73 -13.35 -1.39 -5.98
C ALA A 73 -11.94 -0.81 -6.14
N VAL A 74 -11.01 -1.55 -6.75
CA VAL A 74 -9.64 -1.06 -6.97
C VAL A 74 -9.62 0.13 -7.93
N HIS A 75 -10.42 0.09 -8.99
CA HIS A 75 -10.51 1.19 -9.96
C HIS A 75 -11.07 2.45 -9.30
N LYS A 76 -12.16 2.33 -8.53
CA LYS A 76 -12.74 3.46 -7.79
C LYS A 76 -11.75 4.06 -6.80
N LYS A 77 -10.93 3.23 -6.13
CA LYS A 77 -9.95 3.67 -5.13
C LYS A 77 -8.74 4.37 -5.77
N HIS A 78 -8.26 3.88 -6.91
CA HIS A 78 -6.93 4.25 -7.43
C HIS A 78 -6.90 4.94 -8.80
N ALA A 79 -7.95 4.84 -9.62
CA ALA A 79 -7.92 5.32 -11.02
C ALA A 79 -7.69 6.83 -11.15
N ALA A 80 -8.19 7.64 -10.21
CA ALA A 80 -7.98 9.09 -10.23
C ALA A 80 -6.49 9.49 -10.13
N ARG A 81 -5.67 8.61 -9.54
CA ARG A 81 -4.23 8.82 -9.36
C ARG A 81 -3.41 8.33 -10.55
N TRP A 82 -4.05 7.63 -11.49
CA TRP A 82 -3.44 7.06 -12.69
C TRP A 82 -4.34 7.31 -13.91
N PRO A 83 -4.35 8.54 -14.46
CA PRO A 83 -5.09 8.83 -15.68
C PRO A 83 -4.61 7.85 -16.76
N GLU A 84 -5.55 7.07 -17.28
CA GLU A 84 -5.27 6.05 -18.27
C GLU A 84 -4.64 6.71 -19.51
N PRO A 85 -3.41 6.32 -19.92
CA PRO A 85 -2.93 6.73 -21.23
C PRO A 85 -3.88 6.14 -22.28
N ASP A 86 -4.31 6.97 -23.23
CA ASP A 86 -5.29 6.61 -24.27
C ASP A 86 -4.90 5.28 -24.93
N ARG A 87 -5.65 4.21 -24.63
CA ARG A 87 -5.41 2.87 -25.20
C ARG A 87 -6.00 2.75 -26.62
N ARG A 88 -5.85 3.79 -27.44
CA ARG A 88 -6.03 3.73 -28.90
C ARG A 88 -4.67 3.54 -29.58
N GLU A 89 -3.93 2.50 -29.20
CA GLU A 89 -2.81 2.03 -30.01
C GLU A 89 -2.80 0.50 -30.09
N LYS A 90 -3.16 0.05 -31.31
CA LYS A 90 -2.96 -1.24 -32.00
C LYS A 90 -3.90 -2.39 -31.66
#